data_AF-A0A1B3PR25-F1
#
_entry.id   AF-A0A1B3PR25-F1
#
_cell.length_a   1.000
_cell.length_b   1.000
_cell.length_c   1.000
_cell.angle_alpha   90.00
_cell.angle_beta   90.00
_cell.angle_gamma   90.00
#
_symmetry.space_group_name_H-M   'P 1'
#
loop_
_entity.id
_entity.type
_entity.pdbx_description
1 polymer ?
#
loop_
_entity_poly.entity_id
_entity_poly.type
_entity_poly.pdbx_seq_one_letter_code
_entity_poly.pdbx_strand_id
1 'polypeptide(L)'
;MASSPGAPARHLPGFSTPAVGFDEPFAMLQACHERVQRTLDLLARLRDHVQRHGADQSARDAARDVLRYFDIAAPLHHQDEELHVFPLLLAQGSAAMQALVERLQDDHRHMAADWAAARLPLHRLASGEATAFTPADAAAMDRFAGRYADHIAAEEGSAYPAAEALLAPQSLAGMGQEMATRRGGG
;
A
#
# COMPACT_ATOMS: atom_id res chain seq x y z
N MET A 1 -46.03 5.83 -16.06
CA MET A 1 -45.14 6.01 -14.91
C MET A 1 -43.72 5.87 -15.42
N ALA A 2 -42.92 6.92 -15.32
CA ALA A 2 -41.61 7.05 -15.95
C ALA A 2 -40.55 6.22 -15.22
N SER A 3 -39.74 5.49 -15.98
CA SER A 3 -38.54 4.80 -15.50
C SER A 3 -37.43 5.82 -15.23
N SER A 4 -36.94 5.88 -13.98
CA SER A 4 -35.75 6.66 -13.65
C SER A 4 -34.48 6.01 -14.22
N PRO A 5 -33.53 6.78 -14.78
CA PRO A 5 -32.25 6.25 -15.22
C PRO A 5 -31.35 5.94 -14.02
N GLY A 6 -30.67 4.78 -14.08
CA GLY A 6 -29.69 4.36 -13.09
C GLY A 6 -28.52 5.33 -12.98
N ALA A 7 -28.10 5.62 -11.75
CA ALA A 7 -26.94 6.46 -11.48
C ALA A 7 -25.65 5.85 -12.09
N PRO A 8 -24.74 6.67 -12.64
CA PRO A 8 -23.47 6.18 -13.17
C PRO A 8 -22.61 5.60 -12.04
N ALA A 9 -21.93 4.49 -12.32
CA ALA A 9 -20.93 3.92 -11.43
C ALA A 9 -19.86 4.98 -11.12
N ARG A 10 -19.78 5.40 -9.84
CA ARG A 10 -18.71 6.29 -9.36
C ARG A 10 -17.39 5.57 -9.56
N HIS A 11 -16.57 6.06 -10.50
CA HIS A 11 -15.17 5.71 -10.56
C HIS A 11 -14.51 6.17 -9.25
N LEU A 12 -14.18 5.21 -8.40
CA LEU A 12 -13.54 5.46 -7.12
C LEU A 12 -12.09 5.91 -7.37
N PRO A 13 -11.69 7.12 -6.95
CA PRO A 13 -10.29 7.51 -6.98
C PRO A 13 -9.46 6.49 -6.18
N GLY A 14 -8.35 6.03 -6.76
CA GLY A 14 -7.43 5.06 -6.12
C GLY A 14 -7.47 3.63 -6.67
N PHE A 15 -8.39 3.30 -7.58
CA PHE A 15 -8.49 1.96 -8.19
C PHE A 15 -8.39 1.98 -9.73
N SER A 16 -7.80 3.01 -10.31
CA SER A 16 -7.31 2.88 -11.69
C SER A 16 -6.26 1.77 -11.68
N THR A 17 -6.36 0.79 -12.57
CA THR A 17 -5.25 -0.11 -12.89
C THR A 17 -4.01 0.74 -13.17
N PRO A 18 -2.80 0.38 -12.73
CA PRO A 18 -1.61 1.14 -13.12
C PRO A 18 -1.60 1.29 -14.64
N ALA A 19 -1.18 2.47 -15.13
CA ALA A 19 -0.99 2.65 -16.57
C ALA A 19 0.03 1.64 -17.13
N VAL A 20 0.87 1.13 -16.23
CA VAL A 20 1.80 0.02 -16.41
C VAL A 20 1.06 -1.32 -16.26
N GLY A 21 1.20 -2.20 -17.25
CA GLY A 21 0.65 -3.55 -17.20
C GLY A 21 1.48 -4.51 -16.35
N PHE A 22 0.99 -5.74 -16.17
CA PHE A 22 1.75 -6.79 -15.49
C PHE A 22 2.95 -7.32 -16.31
N ASP A 23 3.09 -6.89 -17.56
CA ASP A 23 4.26 -7.16 -18.41
C ASP A 23 5.53 -6.43 -17.94
N GLU A 24 5.38 -5.43 -17.06
CA GLU A 24 6.48 -4.68 -16.43
C GLU A 24 6.34 -4.75 -14.89
N PRO A 25 6.65 -5.89 -14.26
CA PRO A 25 6.30 -6.14 -12.85
C PRO A 25 7.01 -5.18 -11.86
N PHE A 26 8.23 -4.71 -12.14
CA PHE A 26 8.91 -3.73 -11.28
C PHE A 26 8.31 -2.33 -11.40
N ALA A 27 7.95 -1.89 -12.62
CA ALA A 27 7.24 -0.63 -12.80
C ALA A 27 5.83 -0.68 -12.16
N MET A 28 5.20 -1.86 -12.12
CA MET A 28 3.97 -2.13 -11.36
C MET A 28 4.18 -2.01 -9.84
N LEU A 29 5.29 -2.54 -9.31
CA LEU A 29 5.66 -2.38 -7.89
C LEU A 29 5.92 -0.91 -7.53
N GLN A 30 6.68 -0.18 -8.35
CA GLN A 30 6.90 1.27 -8.16
C GLN A 30 5.58 2.06 -8.24
N ALA A 31 4.68 1.72 -9.17
CA ALA A 31 3.35 2.32 -9.23
C ALA A 31 2.50 1.99 -7.99
N CYS A 32 2.76 0.88 -7.29
CA CYS A 32 2.20 0.60 -5.98
C CYS A 32 2.77 1.54 -4.91
N HIS A 33 4.08 1.78 -4.88
CA HIS A 33 4.70 2.75 -3.97
C HIS A 33 4.14 4.16 -4.12
N GLU A 34 3.92 4.62 -5.35
CA GLU A 34 3.27 5.91 -5.56
C GLU A 34 1.85 5.97 -4.95
N ARG A 35 1.11 4.84 -4.98
CA ARG A 35 -0.22 4.76 -4.36
C ARG A 35 -0.10 4.73 -2.84
N VAL A 36 0.90 4.05 -2.29
CA VAL A 36 1.20 4.09 -0.85
C VAL A 36 1.39 5.54 -0.45
N GLN A 37 2.29 6.27 -1.12
CA GLN A 37 2.60 7.65 -0.79
C GLN A 37 1.38 8.56 -0.89
N ARG A 38 0.59 8.47 -1.97
CA ARG A 38 -0.66 9.23 -2.11
C ARG A 38 -1.68 8.93 -1.01
N THR A 39 -1.73 7.68 -0.54
CA THR A 39 -2.65 7.26 0.54
C THR A 39 -2.16 7.74 1.90
N LEU A 40 -0.85 7.75 2.15
CA LEU A 40 -0.25 8.38 3.34
C LEU A 40 -0.50 9.89 3.36
N ASP A 41 -0.40 10.56 2.20
CA ASP A 41 -0.73 11.99 2.10
C ASP A 41 -2.24 12.25 2.32
N LEU A 42 -3.10 11.32 1.91
CA LEU A 42 -4.53 11.37 2.25
C LEU A 42 -4.74 11.22 3.76
N LEU A 43 -4.04 10.30 4.41
CA LEU A 43 -4.10 10.11 5.87
C LEU A 43 -3.66 11.37 6.62
N ALA A 44 -2.58 12.03 6.19
CA ALA A 44 -2.14 13.29 6.77
C ALA A 44 -3.21 14.39 6.64
N ARG A 45 -3.73 14.60 5.43
CA ARG A 45 -4.80 15.60 5.18
C ARG A 45 -6.09 15.30 5.93
N LEU A 46 -6.43 14.02 6.08
CA LEU A 46 -7.58 13.58 6.87
C LEU A 46 -7.44 14.02 8.33
N ARG A 47 -6.27 13.83 8.94
CA ARG A 47 -6.02 14.25 10.32
C ARG A 47 -6.18 15.76 10.48
N ASP A 48 -5.58 16.54 9.59
CA ASP A 48 -5.70 18.00 9.59
C ASP A 48 -7.14 18.48 9.38
N HIS A 49 -7.91 17.75 8.56
CA HIS A 49 -9.32 18.05 8.32
C HIS A 49 -10.15 17.78 9.57
N VAL A 50 -9.99 16.61 10.20
CA VAL A 50 -10.70 16.23 11.42
C VAL A 50 -10.41 17.21 12.56
N GLN A 51 -9.17 17.69 12.69
CA GLN A 51 -8.82 18.69 13.71
C GLN A 51 -9.55 20.03 13.51
N ARG A 52 -9.76 20.45 12.26
CA ARG A 52 -10.35 21.77 11.93
C ARG A 52 -11.87 21.74 11.79
N HIS A 53 -12.41 20.66 11.25
CA HIS A 53 -13.80 20.56 10.80
C HIS A 53 -14.58 19.42 11.47
N GLY A 54 -13.90 18.56 12.23
CA GLY A 54 -14.49 17.36 12.83
C GLY A 54 -14.72 16.23 11.83
N ALA A 55 -15.37 15.17 12.28
CA ALA A 55 -15.65 13.97 11.50
C ALA A 55 -16.89 14.11 10.58
N ASP A 56 -16.86 15.08 9.66
CA ASP A 56 -17.92 15.23 8.65
C ASP A 56 -17.94 14.06 7.63
N GLN A 57 -18.87 14.11 6.68
CA GLN A 57 -19.00 13.04 5.68
C GLN A 57 -17.73 12.86 4.84
N SER A 58 -17.03 13.96 4.52
CA SER A 58 -15.77 13.93 3.75
C SER A 58 -14.67 13.21 4.52
N ALA A 59 -14.54 13.49 5.83
CA ALA A 59 -13.58 12.82 6.70
C ALA A 59 -13.85 11.30 6.77
N ARG A 60 -15.12 10.92 6.89
CA ARG A 60 -15.53 9.50 6.92
C ARG A 60 -15.26 8.78 5.60
N ASP A 61 -15.49 9.44 4.47
CA ASP A 61 -15.18 8.89 3.14
C ASP A 61 -13.67 8.72 2.96
N ALA A 62 -12.86 9.72 3.32
CA ALA A 62 -11.41 9.63 3.26
C ALA A 62 -10.86 8.52 4.16
N ALA A 63 -11.41 8.33 5.37
CA ALA A 63 -11.02 7.22 6.24
C ALA A 63 -11.33 5.85 5.60
N ARG A 64 -12.49 5.68 4.94
CA ARG A 64 -12.81 4.46 4.20
C ARG A 64 -11.83 4.18 3.06
N ASP A 65 -11.41 5.22 2.34
CA ASP A 65 -10.45 5.07 1.25
C ASP A 65 -9.06 4.65 1.77
N VAL A 66 -8.58 5.25 2.85
CA VAL A 66 -7.32 4.83 3.52
C VAL A 66 -7.43 3.39 4.00
N LEU A 67 -8.51 3.03 4.70
CA LEU A 67 -8.76 1.68 5.19
C LEU A 67 -8.73 0.66 4.05
N ARG A 68 -9.49 0.91 2.98
CA ARG A 68 -9.59 0.00 1.84
C ARG A 68 -8.25 -0.25 1.17
N TYR A 69 -7.42 0.78 1.03
CA TYR A 69 -6.10 0.63 0.41
C TYR A 69 -5.17 -0.24 1.28
N PHE A 70 -5.00 0.09 2.57
CA PHE A 70 -4.08 -0.63 3.44
C PHE A 70 -4.60 -2.00 3.92
N ASP A 71 -5.90 -2.25 3.89
CA ASP A 71 -6.46 -3.57 4.19
C ASP A 71 -6.30 -4.57 3.03
N ILE A 72 -6.14 -4.10 1.79
CA ILE A 72 -6.18 -4.95 0.59
C ILE A 72 -4.92 -4.80 -0.26
N ALA A 73 -4.64 -3.59 -0.74
CA ALA A 73 -3.62 -3.37 -1.76
C ALA A 73 -2.20 -3.49 -1.18
N ALA A 74 -1.93 -2.90 -0.02
CA ALA A 74 -0.60 -2.95 0.59
C ALA A 74 -0.16 -4.39 0.98
N PRO A 75 -1.02 -5.24 1.57
CA PRO A 75 -0.67 -6.64 1.81
C PRO A 75 -0.36 -7.44 0.53
N LEU A 76 -1.10 -7.19 -0.56
CA LEU A 76 -0.83 -7.85 -1.85
C LEU A 76 0.49 -7.39 -2.47
N HIS A 77 0.87 -6.14 -2.26
CA HIS A 77 2.15 -5.61 -2.70
C HIS A 77 3.32 -6.24 -1.94
N HIS A 78 3.28 -6.26 -0.59
CA HIS A 78 4.28 -6.95 0.21
C HIS A 78 4.36 -8.44 -0.17
N GLN A 79 3.21 -9.08 -0.43
CA GLN A 79 3.18 -10.47 -0.88
C GLN A 79 3.88 -10.68 -2.23
N ASP A 80 3.84 -9.72 -3.15
CA ASP A 80 4.57 -9.82 -4.41
C ASP A 80 6.08 -9.84 -4.16
N GLU A 81 6.58 -8.99 -3.27
CA GLU A 81 8.01 -8.92 -2.95
C GLU A 81 8.50 -10.18 -2.22
N GLU A 82 7.74 -10.63 -1.23
CA GLU A 82 8.03 -11.83 -0.43
C GLU A 82 8.05 -13.11 -1.29
N LEU A 83 7.35 -13.12 -2.44
CA LEU A 83 7.32 -14.26 -3.36
C LEU A 83 8.34 -14.15 -4.49
N HIS A 84 8.58 -12.94 -5.02
CA HIS A 84 9.26 -12.78 -6.30
C HIS A 84 10.59 -12.03 -6.21
N VAL A 85 10.74 -11.13 -5.26
CA VAL A 85 11.92 -10.26 -5.14
C VAL A 85 12.87 -10.81 -4.06
N PHE A 86 12.35 -10.96 -2.85
CA PHE A 86 13.16 -11.30 -1.67
C PHE A 86 13.78 -12.70 -1.73
N PRO A 87 13.08 -13.77 -2.18
CA PRO A 87 13.69 -15.10 -2.25
C PRO A 87 14.89 -15.16 -3.21
N LEU A 88 14.82 -14.43 -4.33
CA LEU A 88 15.90 -14.37 -5.30
C LEU A 88 17.14 -13.68 -4.71
N LEU A 89 16.94 -12.53 -4.06
CA LEU A 89 17.99 -11.77 -3.42
C LEU A 89 18.61 -12.51 -2.23
N LEU A 90 17.83 -13.26 -1.46
CA LEU A 90 18.35 -14.10 -0.39
C LEU A 90 19.24 -15.23 -0.95
N ALA A 91 18.83 -15.85 -2.06
CA ALA A 91 19.54 -16.97 -2.64
C ALA A 91 20.83 -16.57 -3.39
N GLN A 92 20.84 -15.41 -4.05
CA GLN A 92 21.90 -15.03 -5.00
C GLN A 92 22.57 -13.69 -4.68
N GLY A 93 22.04 -12.92 -3.74
CA GLY A 93 22.60 -11.63 -3.33
C GLY A 93 23.88 -11.76 -2.51
N SER A 94 24.60 -10.65 -2.38
CA SER A 94 25.70 -10.54 -1.42
C SER A 94 25.19 -10.60 0.03
N ALA A 95 26.08 -10.83 1.00
CA ALA A 95 25.72 -10.80 2.42
C ALA A 95 25.06 -9.46 2.85
N ALA A 96 25.48 -8.34 2.26
CA ALA A 96 24.86 -7.04 2.52
C ALA A 96 23.43 -6.96 1.96
N MET A 97 23.18 -7.57 0.80
CA MET A 97 21.84 -7.65 0.20
C MET A 97 20.92 -8.57 0.99
N GLN A 98 21.43 -9.70 1.47
CA GLN A 98 20.69 -10.61 2.35
C GLN A 98 20.25 -9.90 3.63
N ALA A 99 21.17 -9.20 4.29
CA ALA A 99 20.85 -8.41 5.49
C ALA A 99 19.84 -7.28 5.20
N LEU A 100 19.90 -6.67 4.02
CA LEU A 100 18.89 -5.69 3.58
C LEU A 100 17.51 -6.34 3.46
N VAL A 101 17.41 -7.51 2.81
CA VAL A 101 16.13 -8.22 2.66
C VAL A 101 15.56 -8.64 4.01
N GLU A 102 16.38 -9.20 4.91
CA GLU A 102 15.93 -9.54 6.27
C GLU A 102 15.35 -8.32 6.99
N ARG A 103 15.99 -7.15 6.87
CA ARG A 103 15.47 -5.90 7.40
C ARG A 103 14.13 -5.51 6.75
N LEU A 104 13.98 -5.62 5.43
CA LEU A 104 12.73 -5.31 4.73
C LEU A 104 11.58 -6.25 5.16
N GLN A 105 11.86 -7.54 5.33
CA GLN A 105 10.90 -8.49 5.87
C GLN A 105 10.50 -8.16 7.32
N ASP A 106 11.44 -7.68 8.13
CA ASP A 106 11.15 -7.18 9.48
C ASP A 106 10.29 -5.91 9.44
N ASP A 107 10.56 -5.01 8.50
CA ASP A 107 9.75 -3.82 8.28
C ASP A 107 8.32 -4.19 7.89
N HIS A 108 8.09 -5.15 6.99
CA HIS A 108 6.74 -5.64 6.66
C HIS A 108 5.95 -6.10 7.89
N ARG A 109 6.59 -6.83 8.81
CA ARG A 109 5.94 -7.28 10.05
C ARG A 109 5.61 -6.11 10.97
N HIS A 110 6.52 -5.15 11.09
CA HIS A 110 6.28 -3.94 11.89
C HIS A 110 5.21 -3.03 11.26
N MET A 111 5.18 -2.90 9.94
CA MET A 111 4.15 -2.16 9.21
C MET A 111 2.77 -2.79 9.41
N ALA A 112 2.66 -4.12 9.38
CA ALA A 112 1.41 -4.81 9.68
C ALA A 112 0.93 -4.54 11.12
N ALA A 113 1.84 -4.56 12.10
CA ALA A 113 1.52 -4.26 13.49
C ALA A 113 1.10 -2.80 13.70
N ASP A 114 1.83 -1.86 13.09
CA ASP A 114 1.52 -0.44 13.14
C ASP A 114 0.21 -0.12 12.43
N TRP A 115 -0.07 -0.79 11.30
CA TRP A 115 -1.36 -0.68 10.61
C TRP A 115 -2.49 -1.12 11.52
N ALA A 116 -2.38 -2.27 12.20
CA ALA A 116 -3.42 -2.74 13.12
C ALA A 116 -3.77 -1.68 14.19
N ALA A 117 -2.76 -0.94 14.69
CA ALA A 117 -2.97 0.15 15.62
C ALA A 117 -3.62 1.40 14.97
N ALA A 118 -3.13 1.83 13.80
CA ALA A 118 -3.65 3.00 13.08
C ALA A 118 -5.06 2.76 12.48
N ARG A 119 -5.38 1.50 12.15
CA ARG A 119 -6.66 1.07 11.57
C ARG A 119 -7.83 1.29 12.51
N LEU A 120 -7.65 1.06 13.81
CA LEU A 120 -8.71 1.17 14.80
C LEU A 120 -9.37 2.56 14.87
N PRO A 121 -8.64 3.68 15.02
CA PRO A 121 -9.25 5.01 14.98
C PRO A 121 -9.86 5.36 13.62
N LEU A 122 -9.26 4.93 12.51
CA LEU A 122 -9.82 5.16 11.17
C LEU A 122 -11.17 4.46 11.02
N HIS A 123 -11.29 3.23 11.52
CA HIS A 123 -12.56 2.50 11.52
C HIS A 123 -13.64 3.23 12.34
N ARG A 124 -13.31 3.66 13.58
CA ARG A 124 -14.24 4.41 14.43
C ARG A 124 -14.68 5.73 13.80
N LEU A 125 -13.77 6.44 13.12
CA LEU A 125 -14.14 7.64 12.37
C LEU A 125 -15.09 7.28 11.22
N ALA A 126 -14.74 6.28 10.42
CA ALA A 126 -15.52 5.85 9.26
C ALA A 126 -16.95 5.38 9.62
N SER A 127 -17.13 4.74 10.78
CA SER A 127 -18.43 4.29 11.30
C SER A 127 -19.22 5.39 12.03
N GLY A 128 -18.63 6.56 12.26
CA GLY A 128 -19.26 7.66 13.00
C GLY A 128 -19.23 7.47 14.52
N GLU A 129 -18.48 6.50 15.03
CA GLU A 129 -18.27 6.27 16.47
C GLU A 129 -17.28 7.27 17.09
N ALA A 130 -16.44 7.91 16.29
CA ALA A 130 -15.50 8.94 16.72
C ALA A 130 -15.70 10.24 15.93
N THR A 131 -15.59 11.38 16.63
CA THR A 131 -15.68 12.72 16.04
C THR A 131 -14.33 13.43 15.91
N ALA A 132 -13.29 12.88 16.53
CA ALA A 132 -11.92 13.38 16.51
C ALA A 132 -10.92 12.24 16.74
N PHE A 133 -9.64 12.49 16.42
CA PHE A 133 -8.53 11.61 16.78
C PHE A 133 -7.89 12.05 18.10
N THR A 134 -7.53 11.09 18.94
CA THR A 134 -6.74 11.36 20.15
C THR A 134 -5.25 11.53 19.80
N PRO A 135 -4.43 12.09 20.70
CA PRO A 135 -2.97 12.11 20.52
C PRO A 135 -2.36 10.72 20.32
N ALA A 136 -2.92 9.69 20.95
CA ALA A 136 -2.46 8.31 20.79
C ALA A 136 -2.78 7.75 19.40
N ASP A 137 -3.97 8.07 18.85
CA ASP A 137 -4.36 7.72 17.49
C ASP A 137 -3.42 8.39 16.47
N ALA A 138 -3.15 9.69 16.66
CA ALA A 138 -2.23 10.45 15.83
C ALA A 138 -0.82 9.83 15.85
N ALA A 139 -0.30 9.49 17.03
CA ALA A 139 1.01 8.85 17.16
C ALA A 139 1.08 7.47 16.49
N ALA A 140 -0.03 6.70 16.49
CA ALA A 140 -0.08 5.42 15.77
C ALA A 140 -0.02 5.63 14.25
N MET A 141 -0.74 6.62 13.72
CA MET A 141 -0.69 6.98 12.31
C MET A 141 0.69 7.51 11.89
N ASP A 142 1.35 8.30 12.74
CA ASP A 142 2.71 8.81 12.49
C ASP A 142 3.75 7.69 12.44
N ARG A 143 3.70 6.73 13.38
CA ARG A 143 4.59 5.56 13.35
C ARG A 143 4.40 4.74 12.08
N PHE A 144 3.15 4.47 11.71
CA PHE A 144 2.82 3.74 10.49
C PHE A 144 3.34 4.44 9.23
N ALA A 145 3.06 5.74 9.09
CA ALA A 145 3.51 6.52 7.93
C ALA A 145 5.05 6.64 7.87
N GLY A 146 5.69 6.81 9.02
CA GLY A 146 7.15 6.97 9.12
C GLY A 146 7.94 5.76 8.66
N ARG A 147 7.40 4.54 8.77
CA ARG A 147 8.11 3.32 8.31
C ARG A 147 8.24 3.22 6.79
N TYR A 148 7.29 3.77 6.04
CA TYR A 148 7.28 3.60 4.59
C TYR A 148 8.42 4.33 3.87
N ALA A 149 8.86 5.49 4.38
CA ALA A 149 9.84 6.32 3.68
C ALA A 149 11.18 5.59 3.49
N ASP A 150 11.76 5.08 4.57
CA ASP A 150 13.05 4.38 4.52
C ASP A 150 12.94 3.01 3.83
N HIS A 151 11.78 2.37 3.94
CA HIS A 151 11.48 1.08 3.32
C HIS A 151 11.44 1.19 1.80
N ILE A 152 10.59 2.06 1.26
CA ILE A 152 10.45 2.31 -0.19
C ILE A 152 11.78 2.76 -0.78
N ALA A 153 12.51 3.66 -0.10
CA ALA A 153 13.81 4.12 -0.57
C ALA A 153 14.84 2.99 -0.69
N ALA A 154 14.80 2.02 0.21
CA ALA A 154 15.71 0.87 0.17
C ALA A 154 15.30 -0.16 -0.89
N GLU A 155 14.01 -0.33 -1.13
CA GLU A 155 13.50 -1.19 -2.19
C GLU A 155 13.85 -0.64 -3.57
N GLU A 156 13.43 0.58 -3.87
CA GLU A 156 13.66 1.21 -5.17
C GLU A 156 15.13 1.51 -5.43
N GLY A 157 15.87 1.91 -4.39
CA GLY A 157 17.27 2.28 -4.51
C GLY A 157 18.24 1.09 -4.52
N SER A 158 17.80 -0.11 -4.11
CA SER A 158 18.72 -1.25 -3.95
C SER A 158 18.12 -2.61 -4.24
N ALA A 159 17.00 -2.97 -3.62
CA ALA A 159 16.44 -4.32 -3.77
C ALA A 159 15.95 -4.58 -5.21
N TYR A 160 15.16 -3.66 -5.77
CA TYR A 160 14.60 -3.82 -7.12
C TYR A 160 15.67 -3.86 -8.21
N PRO A 161 16.63 -2.90 -8.28
CA PRO A 161 17.69 -2.98 -9.29
C PRO A 161 18.54 -4.26 -9.18
N ALA A 162 18.77 -4.75 -7.96
CA ALA A 162 19.52 -5.99 -7.75
C ALA A 162 18.72 -7.22 -8.20
N ALA A 163 17.41 -7.25 -7.95
CA ALA A 163 16.55 -8.36 -8.36
C ALA A 163 16.37 -8.38 -9.89
N GLU A 164 16.15 -7.22 -10.51
CA GLU A 164 16.08 -7.05 -11.96
C GLU A 164 17.34 -7.56 -12.66
N ALA A 165 18.53 -7.26 -12.11
CA ALA A 165 19.81 -7.71 -12.67
C ALA A 165 20.02 -9.24 -12.61
N LEU A 166 19.29 -9.94 -11.73
CA LEU A 166 19.38 -11.39 -11.53
C LEU A 166 18.27 -12.18 -12.24
N LEU A 167 17.16 -11.54 -12.59
CA LEU A 167 16.00 -12.20 -13.18
C LEU A 167 16.21 -12.56 -14.65
N ALA A 168 15.97 -13.83 -14.99
CA ALA A 168 15.84 -14.25 -16.38
C ALA A 168 14.51 -13.73 -16.97
N PRO A 169 14.43 -13.42 -18.27
CA PRO A 169 13.21 -12.89 -18.89
C PRO A 169 11.98 -13.77 -18.70
N GLN A 170 12.13 -15.11 -18.67
CA GLN A 170 10.99 -16.01 -18.46
C GLN A 170 10.45 -15.94 -17.02
N SER A 171 11.33 -15.74 -16.04
CA SER A 171 10.94 -15.56 -14.63
C SER A 171 10.20 -14.25 -14.42
N LEU A 172 10.60 -13.18 -15.15
CA LEU A 172 9.93 -11.88 -15.11
C LEU A 172 8.48 -11.96 -15.61
N ALA A 173 8.23 -12.68 -16.72
CA ALA A 173 6.89 -12.89 -17.23
C ALA A 173 6.02 -13.73 -16.26
N GLY A 174 6.61 -14.76 -15.64
CA GLY A 174 5.94 -15.57 -14.61
C GLY A 174 5.51 -14.74 -13.41
N MET A 175 6.41 -13.89 -12.89
CA MET A 175 6.12 -12.94 -11.82
C MET A 175 4.91 -12.06 -12.15
N GLY A 176 4.90 -11.44 -13.34
CA GLY A 176 3.79 -10.60 -13.80
C GLY A 176 2.44 -11.32 -13.80
N GLN A 177 2.38 -12.54 -14.36
CA GLN A 177 1.15 -13.33 -14.41
C GLN A 177 0.64 -13.70 -13.00
N GLU A 178 1.54 -14.04 -12.09
CA GLU A 178 1.15 -14.36 -10.71
C GLU A 178 0.67 -13.12 -9.95
N MET A 179 1.32 -11.97 -10.16
CA MET A 179 0.87 -10.68 -9.61
C MET A 179 -0.54 -10.31 -10.10
N ALA A 180 -0.84 -10.55 -11.38
CA ALA A 180 -2.16 -10.35 -11.97
C ALA A 180 -3.20 -11.30 -11.34
N THR A 181 -2.85 -12.58 -11.21
CA THR A 181 -3.73 -13.61 -10.63
C THR A 181 -4.14 -13.28 -9.21
N ARG A 182 -3.20 -12.79 -8.37
CA ARG A 182 -3.48 -12.32 -7.00
C ARG A 182 -4.51 -11.19 -6.93
N ARG A 183 -4.72 -10.49 -8.04
CA ARG A 183 -5.63 -9.35 -8.18
C ARG A 183 -6.87 -9.68 -9.02
N GLY A 184 -7.12 -10.96 -9.27
CA GLY A 184 -8.27 -11.45 -10.04
C GLY A 184 -8.13 -11.31 -11.55
N GLY A 185 -6.93 -11.00 -12.05
CA GLY A 185 -6.62 -11.05 -13.47
C GLY A 185 -6.25 -12.48 -13.88
N GLY A 186 -7.17 -13.16 -14.55
CA GLY A 186 -6.99 -14.48 -15.15
C GLY A 186 -7.93 -14.65 -16.34
#